data_AF-A0A1B1AFC7-F1
#
_entry.id   AF-A0A1B1AFC7-F1
#
_cell.length_a   1.000
_cell.length_b   1.000
_cell.length_c   1.000
_cell.angle_alpha   90.00
_cell.angle_beta   90.00
_cell.angle_gamma   90.00
#
_symmetry.space_group_name_H-M   'P 1'
#
loop_
_entity.id
_entity.type
_entity.pdbx_description
1 polymer ?
#
loop_
_entity_poly.entity_id
_entity_poly.type
_entity_poly.pdbx_seq_one_letter_code
_entity_poly.pdbx_strand_id
1 'polypeptide(L)'
;MVVLAAATAASGCAGVSRAIGASRSAPDEFRVMTHAPLTLPPDYNLRPPRPGEARPGESDPASEARAALFGDNVGQAASQGERAFITAAGAATADDNIREQIDYESQGVVRRNEGFVNRLLSFGGSAAPAAAPLNAEEEQRRLEDQEAIRRATGGGQVVIERDRGGFKLPGT
;
A
#
# COMPACT_ATOMS: atom_id res chain seq x y z
N MET A 1 -23.30 -40.91 -31.79
CA MET A 1 -23.30 -41.39 -30.39
C MET A 1 -21.92 -41.89 -29.92
N VAL A 2 -21.13 -42.55 -30.77
CA VAL A 2 -19.79 -43.09 -30.42
C VAL A 2 -18.77 -42.01 -30.04
N VAL A 3 -18.80 -40.84 -30.69
CA VAL A 3 -17.89 -39.71 -30.40
C VAL A 3 -18.10 -39.14 -29.00
N LEU A 4 -19.34 -39.15 -28.50
CA LEU A 4 -19.67 -38.62 -27.18
C LEU A 4 -19.16 -39.55 -26.06
N ALA A 5 -19.23 -40.87 -26.28
CA ALA A 5 -18.71 -41.87 -25.34
C ALA A 5 -17.16 -41.85 -25.25
N ALA A 6 -16.49 -41.60 -26.37
CA ALA A 6 -15.02 -41.47 -26.39
C ALA A 6 -14.54 -40.22 -25.64
N ALA A 7 -15.26 -39.10 -25.75
CA ALA A 7 -14.93 -37.86 -25.05
C ALA A 7 -15.04 -37.98 -23.52
N THR A 8 -16.03 -38.71 -23.01
CA THR A 8 -16.20 -38.96 -21.57
C THR A 8 -15.18 -39.93 -20.98
N ALA A 9 -14.61 -40.83 -21.78
CA ALA A 9 -13.58 -41.78 -21.32
C ALA A 9 -12.23 -41.07 -21.09
N ALA A 10 -11.90 -40.06 -21.90
CA ALA A 10 -10.64 -39.31 -21.78
C ALA A 10 -10.59 -38.36 -20.57
N SER A 11 -11.74 -37.88 -20.07
CA SER A 11 -11.81 -37.01 -18.88
C SER A 11 -11.49 -37.73 -17.55
N GLY A 12 -11.53 -39.07 -17.51
CA GLY A 12 -11.20 -39.84 -16.31
C GLY A 12 -9.70 -39.95 -16.01
N CYS A 13 -8.85 -39.90 -17.04
CA CYS A 13 -7.40 -40.08 -16.88
C CYS A 13 -6.70 -38.91 -16.17
N ALA A 14 -7.32 -37.72 -16.13
CA ALA A 14 -6.76 -36.55 -15.44
C ALA A 14 -6.82 -36.65 -13.90
N GLY A 15 -7.76 -37.45 -13.35
CA GLY A 15 -7.86 -37.69 -11.91
C GLY A 15 -6.87 -38.74 -11.40
N VAL A 16 -6.60 -39.77 -12.22
CA VAL A 16 -5.67 -40.86 -11.88
C VAL A 16 -4.24 -40.35 -11.68
N SER A 17 -3.75 -39.44 -12.53
CA SER A 17 -2.41 -38.86 -12.39
C SER A 17 -2.22 -38.09 -11.07
N ARG A 18 -3.29 -37.48 -10.54
CA ARG A 18 -3.29 -36.81 -9.24
C ARG A 18 -3.35 -37.81 -8.08
N ALA A 19 -4.14 -38.88 -8.21
CA ALA A 19 -4.28 -39.93 -7.20
C ALA A 19 -3.00 -40.78 -7.03
N ILE A 20 -2.25 -41.02 -8.11
CA ILE A 20 -0.98 -41.78 -8.08
C ILE A 20 0.25 -40.91 -7.79
N GLY A 21 0.06 -39.61 -7.47
CA GLY A 21 1.14 -38.70 -7.13
C GLY A 21 2.02 -38.25 -8.30
N ALA A 22 1.61 -38.52 -9.55
CA ALA A 22 2.31 -38.03 -10.75
C ALA A 22 2.18 -36.51 -10.91
N SER A 23 1.14 -35.88 -10.33
CA SER A 23 1.10 -34.44 -10.14
C SER A 23 1.59 -34.07 -8.73
N ARG A 24 2.72 -33.38 -8.64
CA ARG A 24 3.29 -32.92 -7.37
C ARG A 24 2.49 -31.73 -6.84
N SER A 25 1.62 -31.98 -5.87
CA SER A 25 1.04 -30.94 -5.01
C SER A 25 1.94 -30.80 -3.79
N ALA A 26 3.10 -30.16 -3.96
CA ALA A 26 3.93 -29.83 -2.82
C ALA A 26 3.18 -28.76 -1.98
N PRO A 27 3.22 -28.86 -0.64
CA PRO A 27 2.84 -27.74 0.21
C PRO A 27 3.63 -26.50 -0.21
N ASP A 28 2.94 -25.36 -0.30
CA ASP A 28 3.54 -24.06 -0.59
C ASP A 28 4.72 -23.82 0.35
N GLU A 29 5.92 -23.72 -0.20
CA GLU A 29 7.17 -23.57 0.55
C GLU A 29 7.20 -22.31 1.44
N PHE A 30 6.33 -21.33 1.19
CA PHE A 30 6.16 -20.16 2.05
C PHE A 30 5.15 -20.36 3.19
N ARG A 31 4.43 -21.50 3.19
CA ARG A 31 3.45 -21.87 4.23
C ARG A 31 3.91 -23.01 5.11
N VAL A 32 5.07 -23.61 4.84
CA VAL A 32 5.65 -24.65 5.68
C VAL A 32 6.49 -24.00 6.77
N MET A 33 6.11 -24.23 8.02
CA MET A 33 6.81 -23.73 9.20
C MET A 33 7.55 -24.85 9.92
N THR A 34 8.69 -24.53 10.50
CA THR A 34 9.43 -25.44 11.39
C THR A 34 8.95 -25.25 12.82
N HIS A 35 8.45 -26.30 13.46
CA HIS A 35 8.10 -26.26 14.88
C HIS A 35 9.33 -26.36 15.77
N ALA A 36 9.26 -25.78 16.97
CA ALA A 36 10.31 -25.87 17.97
C ALA A 36 10.60 -27.35 18.35
N PRO A 37 11.87 -27.70 18.62
CA PRO A 37 12.25 -29.05 19.01
C PRO A 37 11.59 -29.43 20.34
N LEU A 38 11.08 -30.66 20.43
CA LEU A 38 10.47 -31.19 21.65
C LEU A 38 11.57 -31.51 22.67
N THR A 39 11.65 -30.72 23.75
CA THR A 39 12.47 -31.03 24.92
C THR A 39 11.57 -31.60 26.03
N LEU A 40 12.07 -32.61 26.73
CA LEU A 40 11.34 -33.23 27.83
C LEU A 40 11.63 -32.40 29.10
N PRO A 41 10.64 -31.70 29.68
CA PRO A 41 10.87 -30.89 30.85
C PRO A 41 11.19 -31.79 32.07
N PRO A 42 12.02 -31.30 33.01
CA PRO A 42 12.44 -32.06 34.20
C PRO A 42 11.27 -32.39 35.15
N ASP A 43 10.19 -31.59 35.09
CA ASP A 43 8.97 -31.82 35.85
C ASP A 43 7.83 -32.30 34.92
N TYR A 44 7.37 -33.53 35.15
CA TYR A 44 6.27 -34.18 34.41
C TYR A 44 4.87 -33.77 34.90
N ASN A 45 4.77 -32.74 35.75
CA ASN A 45 3.52 -32.35 36.41
C ASN A 45 2.71 -31.33 35.61
N LEU A 46 2.83 -31.37 34.28
CA LEU A 46 2.11 -30.46 33.40
C LEU A 46 0.68 -30.97 33.17
N ARG A 47 -0.29 -30.12 33.51
CA ARG A 47 -1.68 -30.34 33.12
C ARG A 47 -1.77 -30.26 31.60
N PRO A 48 -2.42 -31.22 30.91
CA PRO A 48 -2.63 -31.12 29.48
C PRO A 48 -3.27 -29.77 29.12
N PRO A 49 -2.73 -29.05 28.12
CA PRO A 49 -3.34 -27.81 27.66
C PRO A 49 -4.76 -28.10 27.18
N ARG A 50 -5.67 -27.16 27.42
CA ARG A 50 -7.07 -27.30 26.97
C ARG A 50 -7.10 -27.31 25.43
N PRO A 51 -7.96 -28.12 24.80
CA PRO A 51 -8.16 -28.07 23.36
C PRO A 51 -8.48 -26.64 22.91
N GLY A 52 -7.67 -26.09 22.01
CA GLY A 52 -7.82 -24.74 21.46
C GLY A 52 -7.00 -23.63 22.15
N GLU A 53 -6.29 -23.93 23.24
CA GLU A 53 -5.37 -22.98 23.86
C GLU A 53 -4.02 -22.95 23.12
N ALA A 54 -3.40 -21.77 23.05
CA ALA A 54 -2.09 -21.61 22.43
C ALA A 54 -1.06 -22.52 23.12
N ARG A 55 -0.23 -23.20 22.32
CA ARG A 55 0.78 -24.11 22.86
C ARG A 55 1.83 -23.31 23.63
N PRO A 56 2.21 -23.73 24.84
CA PRO A 56 3.35 -23.16 25.55
C PRO A 56 4.61 -23.39 24.71
N GLY A 57 5.20 -22.32 24.16
CA GLY A 57 6.43 -22.38 23.36
C GLY A 57 6.26 -22.21 21.84
N GLU A 58 5.04 -21.97 21.34
CA GLU A 58 4.82 -21.62 19.93
C GLU A 58 4.89 -20.08 19.79
N SER A 59 6.01 -19.56 19.25
CA SER A 59 6.15 -18.15 18.89
C SER A 59 5.23 -17.83 17.71
N ASP A 60 4.56 -16.68 17.75
CA ASP A 60 3.84 -16.18 16.58
C ASP A 60 4.89 -15.83 15.50
N PRO A 61 4.84 -16.44 14.30
CA PRO A 61 5.80 -16.20 13.24
C PRO A 61 5.90 -14.72 12.85
N ALA A 62 4.80 -13.97 12.94
CA ALA A 62 4.82 -12.54 12.67
C ALA A 62 5.64 -11.78 13.73
N SER A 63 5.52 -12.19 15.00
CA SER A 63 6.30 -11.60 16.09
C SER A 63 7.80 -11.96 15.99
N GLU A 64 8.12 -13.19 15.62
CA GLU A 64 9.50 -13.65 15.46
C GLU A 64 10.19 -12.97 14.27
N ALA A 65 9.50 -12.87 13.13
CA ALA A 65 10.02 -12.13 11.98
C ALA A 65 10.22 -10.65 12.30
N ARG A 66 9.31 -10.02 13.06
CA ARG A 66 9.45 -8.63 13.50
C ARG A 66 10.68 -8.45 14.40
N ALA A 67 10.87 -9.34 15.36
CA ALA A 67 12.04 -9.34 16.23
C ALA A 67 13.34 -9.58 15.44
N ALA A 68 13.34 -10.47 14.44
CA ALA A 68 14.50 -10.71 13.58
C ALA A 68 14.85 -9.52 12.68
N LEU A 69 13.84 -8.81 12.14
CA LEU A 69 14.03 -7.69 11.23
C LEU A 69 14.40 -6.39 11.95
N PHE A 70 13.72 -6.10 13.05
CA PHE A 70 13.84 -4.81 13.73
C PHE A 70 14.56 -4.90 15.08
N GLY A 71 14.76 -6.12 15.60
CA GLY A 71 15.20 -6.33 16.98
C GLY A 71 14.09 -6.07 17.99
N ASP A 72 14.27 -6.54 19.21
CA ASP A 72 13.34 -6.28 20.33
C ASP A 72 13.50 -4.87 20.94
N ASN A 73 14.48 -4.09 20.48
CA ASN A 73 14.90 -2.83 21.12
C ASN A 73 14.82 -1.62 20.18
N VAL A 74 13.82 -1.57 19.29
CA VAL A 74 13.61 -0.42 18.41
C VAL A 74 13.35 0.83 19.28
N GLY A 75 14.20 1.86 19.14
CA GLY A 75 14.03 3.14 19.83
C GLY A 75 14.52 3.20 21.29
N GLN A 76 14.94 2.09 21.90
CA GLN A 76 15.46 2.08 23.29
C GLN A 76 16.75 2.91 23.43
N ALA A 77 17.59 2.94 22.40
CA ALA A 77 18.84 3.71 22.38
C ALA A 77 18.70 5.11 21.74
N ALA A 78 17.47 5.60 21.52
CA ALA A 78 17.26 6.89 20.86
C ALA A 78 17.76 8.07 21.71
N SER A 79 18.56 8.93 21.08
CA SER A 79 19.06 10.16 21.69
C SER A 79 17.92 11.12 22.04
N GLN A 80 18.20 12.11 22.88
CA GLN A 80 17.20 13.14 23.22
C GLN A 80 16.76 13.93 21.97
N GLY A 81 17.68 14.16 21.03
CA GLY A 81 17.40 14.86 19.77
C GLY A 81 16.46 14.07 18.87
N GLU A 82 16.66 12.76 18.72
CA GLU A 82 15.77 11.89 17.92
C GLU A 82 14.36 11.83 18.52
N ARG A 83 14.25 11.74 19.85
CA ARG A 83 12.95 11.77 20.52
C ARG A 83 12.23 13.11 20.32
N ALA A 84 12.96 14.22 20.42
CA ALA A 84 12.41 15.55 20.14
C ALA A 84 11.96 15.68 18.68
N PHE A 85 12.75 15.16 17.73
CA PHE A 85 12.42 15.17 16.32
C PHE A 85 11.18 14.33 16.00
N ILE A 86 11.09 13.09 16.50
CA ILE A 86 9.92 12.21 16.32
C ILE A 86 8.66 12.84 16.92
N THR A 87 8.78 13.49 18.08
CA THR A 87 7.67 14.20 18.72
C THR A 87 7.22 15.40 17.88
N ALA A 88 8.17 16.19 17.37
CA ALA A 88 7.88 17.32 16.48
C ALA A 88 7.30 16.87 15.13
N ALA A 89 7.72 15.71 14.62
CA ALA A 89 7.19 15.09 13.41
C ALA A 89 5.80 14.45 13.61
N GLY A 90 5.27 14.44 14.83
CA GLY A 90 3.97 13.82 15.14
C GLY A 90 3.96 12.29 15.04
N ALA A 91 5.12 11.65 14.92
CA ALA A 91 5.22 10.20 14.76
C ALA A 91 4.88 9.43 16.05
N ALA A 92 4.82 10.11 17.20
CA ALA A 92 4.39 9.52 18.47
C ALA A 92 2.89 9.19 18.53
N THR A 93 2.07 9.74 17.63
CA THR A 93 0.62 9.51 17.57
C THR A 93 0.21 8.63 16.39
N ALA A 94 1.15 7.99 15.70
CA ALA A 94 0.83 7.07 14.62
C ALA A 94 0.11 5.84 15.18
N ASP A 95 -0.94 5.38 14.48
CA ASP A 95 -1.63 4.14 14.83
C ASP A 95 -0.77 2.94 14.38
N ASP A 96 -0.46 2.04 15.31
CA ASP A 96 0.34 0.84 15.04
C ASP A 96 -0.37 -0.11 14.05
N ASN A 97 -1.71 -0.08 14.01
CA ASN A 97 -2.53 -0.93 13.15
C ASN A 97 -2.87 -0.26 11.81
N ILE A 98 -2.26 0.90 11.48
CA ILE A 98 -2.57 1.62 10.25
C ILE A 98 -2.41 0.77 8.99
N ARG A 99 -1.46 -0.19 9.00
CA ARG A 99 -1.27 -1.11 7.87
C ARG A 99 -2.46 -2.06 7.70
N GLU A 100 -2.96 -2.60 8.80
CA GLU A 100 -4.14 -3.48 8.78
C GLU A 100 -5.39 -2.71 8.37
N GLN A 101 -5.52 -1.46 8.84
CA GLN A 101 -6.58 -0.57 8.41
C GLN A 101 -6.50 -0.26 6.91
N ILE A 102 -5.31 0.10 6.40
CA ILE A 102 -5.09 0.33 4.97
C ILE A 102 -5.39 -0.92 4.16
N ASP A 103 -4.96 -2.09 4.63
CA ASP A 103 -5.22 -3.36 3.95
C ASP A 103 -6.72 -3.64 3.92
N TYR A 104 -7.43 -3.45 5.03
CA TYR A 104 -8.88 -3.60 5.11
C TYR A 104 -9.62 -2.64 4.18
N GLU A 105 -9.23 -1.36 4.18
CA GLU A 105 -9.78 -0.35 3.26
C GLU A 105 -9.46 -0.68 1.79
N SER A 106 -8.26 -1.21 1.53
CA SER A 106 -7.78 -1.56 0.20
C SER A 106 -8.35 -2.89 -0.33
N GLN A 107 -8.92 -3.74 0.52
CA GLN A 107 -9.56 -4.99 0.08
C GLN A 107 -10.72 -4.76 -0.90
N GLY A 108 -11.42 -3.62 -0.79
CA GLY A 108 -12.45 -3.22 -1.75
C GLY A 108 -11.90 -2.78 -3.11
N VAL A 109 -10.63 -2.37 -3.15
CA VAL A 109 -9.85 -2.12 -4.37
C VAL A 109 -9.29 -3.46 -4.84
N VAL A 110 -10.19 -4.42 -5.12
CA VAL A 110 -9.88 -5.50 -6.05
C VAL A 110 -9.34 -4.79 -7.28
N ARG A 111 -8.07 -5.08 -7.65
CA ARG A 111 -7.42 -4.58 -8.85
C ARG A 111 -8.25 -4.99 -10.07
N ARG A 112 -9.36 -4.30 -10.30
CA ARG A 112 -10.08 -4.31 -11.54
C ARG A 112 -9.03 -3.91 -12.55
N ASN A 113 -8.97 -4.65 -13.66
CA ASN A 113 -8.05 -4.31 -14.72
C ASN A 113 -8.49 -2.94 -15.25
N GLU A 114 -7.94 -1.88 -14.65
CA GLU A 114 -8.23 -0.49 -15.00
C GLU A 114 -8.03 -0.32 -16.50
N GLY A 115 -7.08 -1.05 -17.09
CA GLY A 115 -6.85 -1.07 -18.53
C GLY A 115 -8.07 -1.46 -19.37
N PHE A 116 -8.91 -2.41 -18.94
CA PHE A 116 -10.12 -2.78 -19.70
C PHE A 116 -11.28 -1.82 -19.43
N VAL A 117 -11.57 -1.55 -18.16
CA VAL A 117 -12.70 -0.68 -17.78
C VAL A 117 -12.45 0.75 -18.24
N ASN A 118 -11.25 1.26 -18.07
CA ASN A 118 -10.86 2.58 -18.54
C ASN A 118 -10.86 2.65 -20.07
N ARG A 119 -10.48 1.59 -20.79
CA ARG A 119 -10.61 1.53 -22.27
C ARG A 119 -12.06 1.51 -22.74
N LEU A 120 -12.96 0.90 -21.97
CA LEU A 120 -14.40 0.92 -22.24
C LEU A 120 -14.99 2.31 -21.95
N LEU A 121 -14.63 2.94 -20.82
CA LEU A 121 -15.09 4.27 -20.44
C LEU A 121 -14.51 5.39 -21.33
N SER A 122 -13.28 5.22 -21.80
CA SER A 122 -12.62 6.15 -22.74
C SER A 122 -12.92 5.87 -24.21
N PHE A 123 -13.76 4.87 -24.51
CA PHE A 123 -14.20 4.58 -25.87
C PHE A 123 -15.04 5.75 -26.39
N GLY A 124 -14.44 6.59 -27.25
CA GLY A 124 -15.06 7.81 -27.78
C GLY A 124 -14.40 9.12 -27.32
N GLY A 125 -13.29 9.09 -26.58
CA GLY A 125 -12.39 10.25 -26.44
C GLY A 125 -12.53 11.08 -25.16
N SER A 126 -13.13 10.54 -24.09
CA SER A 126 -13.21 11.21 -22.78
C SER A 126 -12.32 10.52 -21.74
N ALA A 127 -11.02 10.48 -21.99
CA ALA A 127 -10.06 10.27 -20.92
C ALA A 127 -9.79 11.62 -20.25
N ALA A 128 -10.09 11.75 -18.96
CA ALA A 128 -9.52 12.84 -18.16
C ALA A 128 -7.99 12.78 -18.27
N PRO A 129 -7.27 13.91 -18.38
CA PRO A 129 -5.83 13.89 -18.46
C PRO A 129 -5.30 13.11 -17.26
N ALA A 130 -4.54 12.05 -17.54
CA ALA A 130 -3.83 11.30 -16.51
C ALA A 130 -3.05 12.32 -15.68
N ALA A 131 -3.11 12.21 -14.34
CA ALA A 131 -2.35 13.06 -13.45
C ALA A 131 -0.88 12.92 -13.82
N ALA A 132 -0.38 13.88 -14.61
CA ALA A 132 1.01 13.92 -15.01
C ALA A 132 1.86 14.12 -13.74
N PRO A 133 3.03 13.49 -13.65
CA PRO A 133 3.94 13.79 -12.55
C PRO A 133 4.22 15.29 -12.57
N LEU A 134 3.77 15.97 -11.52
CA LEU A 134 4.01 17.40 -11.33
C LEU A 134 5.50 17.58 -11.07
N ASN A 135 6.17 18.36 -11.92
CA ASN A 135 7.55 18.72 -11.67
C ASN A 135 7.58 19.71 -10.48
N ALA A 136 8.27 19.32 -9.40
CA ALA A 136 8.33 20.11 -8.17
C ALA A 136 8.89 21.52 -8.41
N GLU A 137 9.88 21.66 -9.31
CA GLU A 137 10.52 22.93 -9.61
C GLU A 137 9.60 23.88 -10.39
N GLU A 138 8.81 23.33 -11.32
CA GLU A 138 7.86 24.13 -12.12
C GLU A 138 6.65 24.56 -11.27
N GLU A 139 6.14 23.68 -10.40
CA GLU A 139 5.03 24.04 -9.51
C GLU A 139 5.47 25.06 -8.45
N GLN A 140 6.69 24.96 -7.94
CA GLN A 140 7.23 25.97 -7.03
C GLN A 140 7.29 27.35 -7.69
N ARG A 141 7.80 27.45 -8.93
CA ARG A 141 7.83 28.73 -9.66
C ARG A 141 6.43 29.29 -9.89
N ARG A 142 5.46 28.43 -10.24
CA ARG A 142 4.06 28.82 -10.40
C ARG A 142 3.49 29.44 -9.12
N LEU A 143 3.81 28.87 -7.96
CA LEU A 143 3.37 29.37 -6.66
C LEU A 143 4.04 30.69 -6.31
N GLU A 144 5.36 30.82 -6.53
CA GLU A 144 6.12 32.05 -6.31
C GLU A 144 5.57 33.21 -7.15
N ASP A 145 5.28 32.99 -8.44
CA ASP A 145 4.68 33.99 -9.32
C ASP A 145 3.29 34.42 -8.83
N GLN A 146 2.46 33.46 -8.41
CA GLN A 146 1.12 33.76 -7.86
C GLN A 146 1.20 34.53 -6.54
N GLU A 147 2.19 34.26 -5.70
CA GLU A 147 2.43 35.02 -4.47
C GLU A 147 2.97 36.42 -4.75
N ALA A 148 3.87 36.57 -5.72
CA ALA A 148 4.37 37.86 -6.17
C ALA A 148 3.23 38.74 -6.71
N ILE A 149 2.36 38.16 -7.55
CA ILE A 149 1.16 38.83 -8.04
C ILE A 149 0.23 39.17 -6.87
N ARG A 150 -0.07 38.25 -5.95
CA ARG A 150 -0.92 38.54 -4.78
C ARG A 150 -0.36 39.67 -3.91
N ARG A 151 0.95 39.70 -3.69
CA ARG A 151 1.63 40.76 -2.93
C ARG A 151 1.55 42.10 -3.64
N ALA A 152 1.72 42.13 -4.96
CA ALA A 152 1.65 43.35 -5.76
C ALA A 152 0.21 43.89 -5.92
N THR A 153 -0.78 43.00 -6.00
CA THR A 153 -2.18 43.33 -6.30
C THR A 153 -3.07 43.38 -5.07
N GLY A 154 -2.55 43.01 -3.90
CA GLY A 154 -3.30 42.92 -2.64
C GLY A 154 -4.46 41.91 -2.69
N GLY A 155 -4.49 41.02 -3.69
CA GLY A 155 -5.59 40.08 -3.94
C GLY A 155 -6.81 40.69 -4.64
N GLY A 156 -6.75 41.96 -5.05
CA GLY A 156 -7.82 42.63 -5.80
C GLY A 156 -7.69 42.44 -7.32
N GLN A 157 -8.80 42.64 -8.04
CA GLN A 157 -8.80 42.62 -9.51
C GLN A 157 -8.07 43.86 -10.05
N VAL A 158 -6.96 43.66 -10.77
CA VAL A 158 -6.22 44.76 -11.41
C VAL A 158 -6.84 45.09 -12.75
N VAL A 159 -7.41 46.29 -12.87
CA VAL A 159 -7.90 46.84 -14.14
C VAL A 159 -6.82 47.74 -14.72
N ILE A 160 -6.19 47.32 -15.81
CA ILE A 160 -5.18 48.13 -16.52
C ILE A 160 -5.93 48.97 -17.55
N GLU A 161 -6.21 50.23 -17.21
CA GLU A 161 -6.72 51.21 -18.19
C GLU A 161 -5.55 51.91 -18.88
N ARG A 162 -5.58 51.92 -20.21
CA ARG A 162 -4.64 52.69 -21.02
C ARG A 162 -5.16 54.13 -21.07
N ASP A 163 -4.49 55.02 -20.34
CA ASP A 163 -4.81 56.44 -20.38
C ASP A 163 -4.70 56.94 -21.83
N ARG A 164 -5.82 57.36 -22.41
CA ARG A 164 -5.85 58.00 -23.73
C ARG A 164 -5.44 59.45 -23.52
N GLY A 165 -4.13 59.65 -23.35
CA GLY A 165 -3.50 60.94 -23.17
C GLY A 165 -3.97 61.94 -24.23
N GLY A 166 -4.77 62.91 -23.79
CA GLY A 166 -5.10 64.08 -24.60
C GLY A 166 -3.83 64.88 -24.85
N PHE A 167 -3.49 65.07 -26.13
CA PHE A 167 -2.36 65.87 -26.56
C PHE A 167 -2.53 67.33 -26.08
N LYS A 168 -1.82 67.71 -25.02
CA LYS A 168 -1.78 69.10 -24.53
C LYS A 168 -0.82 69.89 -25.42
N LEU A 169 -1.37 70.69 -26.33
CA LEU A 169 -0.61 71.69 -27.10
C LEU A 169 -0.10 72.78 -26.14
N PRO A 170 1.20 73.13 -26.17
CA PRO A 170 1.72 74.26 -25.41
C PRO A 170 1.37 75.57 -26.13
N GLY A 171 0.56 76.41 -25.47
CA GLY A 171 0.34 77.80 -25.87
C GLY A 171 -1.09 78.16 -26.28
N THR A 172 -2.00 78.25 -25.31
CA THR A 172 -3.02 79.30 -25.12
C THR A 172 -3.39 79.34 -23.65
#